data_AF-A0A3B9FSG3-F1
#
_entry.id   AF-A0A3B9FSG3-F1
#
_cell.length_a   1.000
_cell.length_b   1.000
_cell.length_c   1.000
_cell.angle_alpha   90.00
_cell.angle_beta   90.00
_cell.angle_gamma   90.00
#
_symmetry.space_group_name_H-M   'P 1'
#
loop_
_entity.id
_entity.type
_entity.pdbx_description
1 polymer ?
#
loop_
_entity_poly.entity_id
_entity_poly.type
_entity_poly.pdbx_seq_one_letter_code
_entity_poly.pdbx_strand_id
1 'polypeptide(L)'
;MKKYVLSFLVVSLLTAGLAFAQEALPVASFNDHLELVLPADAPVASAYTADISDMGFKNKMAAEKFFRSVTDNLVYTELNYEESVVTIHLRLEYAREGWVAADWNNYFVQASERYRRSYNYFNQ
;
A
#
# COMPACT_ATOMS: atom_id res chain seq x y z
N MET A 1 -45.50 -54.59 -0.65
CA MET A 1 -45.50 -53.77 -1.90
C MET A 1 -45.24 -52.32 -1.53
N LYS A 2 -44.33 -51.66 -2.27
CA LYS A 2 -44.04 -50.22 -2.43
C LYS A 2 -44.98 -49.25 -1.67
N LYS A 3 -44.51 -48.15 -1.06
CA LYS A 3 -43.80 -47.04 -1.71
C LYS A 3 -43.06 -46.17 -0.68
N TYR A 4 -41.83 -45.81 -1.02
CA TYR A 4 -41.09 -44.70 -0.45
C TYR A 4 -41.78 -43.38 -0.86
N VAL A 5 -42.06 -42.49 0.10
CA VAL A 5 -42.25 -41.07 -0.22
C VAL A 5 -41.14 -40.31 0.49
N LEU A 6 -40.22 -39.92 -0.36
CA LEU A 6 -39.00 -39.17 -0.15
C LEU A 6 -39.36 -37.75 0.31
N SER A 7 -39.10 -37.44 1.58
CA SER A 7 -39.16 -36.06 2.10
C SER A 7 -37.84 -35.73 2.76
N PHE A 8 -36.83 -35.41 1.94
CA PHE A 8 -35.61 -34.77 2.40
C PHE A 8 -35.57 -33.37 1.78
N LEU A 9 -36.15 -32.42 2.51
CA LEU A 9 -36.05 -30.99 2.22
C LEU A 9 -34.62 -30.56 2.57
N VAL A 10 -33.69 -30.71 1.62
CA VAL A 10 -32.36 -30.12 1.74
C VAL A 10 -32.51 -28.62 1.53
N VAL A 11 -32.65 -27.89 2.63
CA VAL A 11 -32.43 -26.44 2.66
C VAL A 11 -30.93 -26.25 2.47
N SER A 12 -30.51 -26.21 1.20
CA SER A 12 -29.18 -25.75 0.85
C SER A 12 -29.11 -24.28 1.23
N LEU A 13 -28.40 -24.01 2.34
CA LEU A 13 -27.89 -22.69 2.67
C LEU A 13 -27.17 -22.15 1.44
N LEU A 14 -27.81 -21.24 0.72
CA LEU A 14 -27.14 -20.29 -0.16
C LEU A 14 -26.43 -19.29 0.76
N THR A 15 -25.28 -19.68 1.30
CA THR A 15 -24.29 -18.70 1.74
C THR A 15 -23.71 -18.07 0.49
N ALA A 16 -24.45 -17.14 -0.10
CA ALA A 16 -23.89 -16.13 -0.98
C ALA A 16 -22.95 -15.30 -0.11
N GLY A 17 -21.69 -15.72 -0.02
CA GLY A 17 -20.61 -14.87 0.45
C GLY A 17 -20.57 -13.69 -0.48
N LEU A 18 -21.10 -12.56 -0.05
CA LEU A 18 -20.82 -11.27 -0.65
C LEU A 18 -19.33 -11.02 -0.43
N ALA A 19 -18.51 -11.53 -1.36
CA ALA A 19 -17.15 -11.06 -1.52
C ALA A 19 -17.27 -9.63 -2.02
N PHE A 20 -17.35 -8.69 -1.09
CA PHE A 20 -17.06 -7.29 -1.38
C PHE A 20 -15.62 -7.28 -1.88
N ALA A 21 -15.45 -7.14 -3.19
CA ALA A 21 -14.18 -6.81 -3.78
C ALA A 21 -13.82 -5.42 -3.25
N GLN A 22 -13.02 -5.37 -2.18
CA GLN A 22 -12.33 -4.16 -1.80
C GLN A 22 -11.49 -3.77 -3.02
N GLU A 23 -11.74 -2.60 -3.60
CA GLU A 23 -10.94 -2.11 -4.72
C GLU A 23 -9.48 -2.14 -4.28
N ALA A 24 -8.67 -2.88 -5.02
CA ALA A 24 -7.25 -2.97 -4.75
C ALA A 24 -6.66 -1.57 -4.89
N LEU A 25 -5.87 -1.16 -3.90
CA LEU A 25 -5.16 0.11 -3.98
C LEU A 25 -4.21 0.10 -5.19
N PRO A 26 -4.03 1.24 -5.87
CA PRO A 26 -3.04 1.34 -6.93
C PRO A 26 -1.64 1.06 -6.37
N VAL A 27 -0.80 0.46 -7.21
CA VAL A 27 0.55 0.03 -6.81
C VAL A 27 1.54 1.15 -7.10
N ALA A 28 2.28 1.56 -6.08
CA ALA A 28 3.49 2.37 -6.21
C ALA A 28 4.73 1.48 -6.00
N SER A 29 5.90 1.96 -6.36
CA SER A 29 7.16 1.23 -6.18
C SER A 29 8.26 2.11 -5.63
N PHE A 30 9.25 1.51 -4.98
CA PHE A 30 10.53 2.15 -4.72
C PHE A 30 11.52 1.74 -5.81
N ASN A 31 12.26 2.69 -6.36
CA ASN A 31 13.37 2.39 -7.28
C ASN A 31 14.70 2.21 -6.53
N ASP A 32 15.77 1.92 -7.27
CA ASP A 32 17.12 1.72 -6.74
C ASP A 32 17.70 2.95 -6.00
N HIS A 33 17.09 4.12 -6.17
CA HIS A 33 17.46 5.36 -5.48
C HIS A 33 16.60 5.65 -4.25
N LEU A 34 15.74 4.71 -3.83
CA LEU A 34 14.75 4.87 -2.77
C LEU A 34 13.76 6.02 -3.04
N GLU A 35 13.49 6.30 -4.32
CA GLU A 35 12.43 7.22 -4.72
C GLU A 35 11.12 6.44 -4.79
N LEU A 36 10.07 6.98 -4.16
CA LEU A 36 8.72 6.47 -4.34
C LEU A 36 8.18 6.93 -5.70
N VAL A 37 7.71 5.98 -6.50
CA VAL A 37 7.21 6.21 -7.85
C VAL A 37 5.75 5.84 -7.92
N LEU A 38 4.90 6.83 -8.19
CA LEU A 38 3.49 6.65 -8.49
C LEU A 38 3.30 6.30 -9.98
N PRO A 39 2.32 5.45 -10.32
CA PRO A 39 1.95 5.15 -11.70
C PRO A 39 1.46 6.43 -12.42
N ALA A 40 1.98 6.67 -13.62
CA ALA A 40 1.70 7.89 -14.39
C ALA A 40 0.47 7.76 -15.31
N ASP A 41 -0.04 6.55 -15.50
CA ASP A 41 -1.13 6.19 -16.39
C ASP A 41 -2.52 6.21 -15.73
N ALA A 42 -2.59 6.55 -14.44
CA ALA A 42 -3.82 6.62 -13.66
C ALA A 42 -3.98 7.96 -12.92
N PRO A 43 -5.22 8.37 -12.60
CA PRO A 43 -5.46 9.49 -11.68
C PRO A 43 -4.76 9.28 -10.33
N VAL A 44 -4.32 10.38 -9.71
CA VAL A 44 -3.72 10.34 -8.38
C VAL A 44 -4.76 9.85 -7.37
N ALA A 45 -4.43 8.79 -6.64
CA ALA A 45 -5.22 8.28 -5.53
C ALA A 45 -4.71 8.85 -4.19
N SER A 46 -5.55 8.81 -3.16
CA SER A 46 -5.16 9.21 -1.80
C SER A 46 -4.31 8.14 -1.08
N ALA A 47 -4.26 6.92 -1.61
CA ALA A 47 -3.49 5.82 -1.02
C ALA A 47 -2.94 4.88 -2.10
N TYR A 48 -1.75 4.34 -1.84
CA TYR A 48 -1.03 3.39 -2.69
C TYR A 48 -0.44 2.28 -1.83
N THR A 49 -0.28 1.10 -2.38
CA THR A 49 0.52 0.03 -1.77
C THR A 49 1.85 -0.12 -2.49
N ALA A 50 2.91 -0.39 -1.75
CA ALA A 50 4.22 -0.76 -2.31
C ALA A 50 4.75 -2.01 -1.62
N ASP A 51 5.33 -2.91 -2.42
CA ASP A 51 6.13 -4.03 -1.95
C ASP A 51 7.49 -3.50 -1.45
N ILE A 52 7.92 -4.00 -0.29
CA ILE A 52 9.16 -3.61 0.38
C ILE A 52 10.08 -4.81 0.63
N SER A 53 9.77 -6.00 0.09
CA SER A 53 10.56 -7.22 0.27
C SER A 53 12.02 -7.03 -0.12
N ASP A 54 12.24 -6.30 -1.21
CA ASP A 54 13.55 -6.10 -1.82
C ASP A 54 14.33 -4.94 -1.18
N MET A 55 13.71 -4.22 -0.25
CA MET A 55 14.36 -3.10 0.44
C MET A 55 15.39 -3.58 1.46
N GLY A 56 15.45 -4.86 1.84
CA GLY A 56 16.55 -5.40 2.64
C GLY A 56 16.67 -4.85 4.06
N PHE A 57 15.56 -4.52 4.73
CA PHE A 57 15.57 -4.05 6.12
C PHE A 57 16.19 -5.10 7.06
N LYS A 58 17.07 -4.66 7.97
CA LYS A 58 17.75 -5.53 8.94
C LYS A 58 16.78 -6.26 9.88
N ASN A 59 15.68 -5.58 10.24
CA ASN A 59 14.60 -6.10 11.07
C ASN A 59 13.38 -5.16 11.01
N LYS A 60 12.27 -5.60 11.61
CA LYS A 60 11.02 -4.84 11.74
C LYS A 60 11.21 -3.44 12.34
N MET A 61 12.03 -3.33 13.40
CA MET A 61 12.26 -2.04 14.05
C MET A 61 12.96 -1.04 13.11
N ALA A 62 13.91 -1.50 12.28
CA ALA A 62 14.56 -0.65 11.28
C ALA A 62 13.56 -0.16 10.22
N ALA A 63 12.70 -1.06 9.73
CA ALA A 63 11.63 -0.71 8.78
C ALA A 63 10.64 0.31 9.38
N GLU A 64 10.15 0.07 10.60
CA GLU A 64 9.23 0.99 11.29
C GLU A 64 9.83 2.39 11.48
N LYS A 65 11.12 2.48 11.85
CA LYS A 65 11.83 3.76 11.99
C LYS A 65 11.98 4.46 10.65
N PHE A 66 12.33 3.73 9.60
CA PHE A 66 12.44 4.27 8.25
C PHE A 66 11.10 4.85 7.79
N PHE A 67 10.01 4.07 7.81
CA PHE A 67 8.70 4.51 7.33
C PHE A 67 8.10 5.63 8.18
N ARG A 68 8.36 5.65 9.50
CA ARG A 68 8.04 6.81 10.35
C ARG A 68 8.78 8.08 9.91
N SER A 69 10.01 7.98 9.41
CA SER A 69 10.79 9.13 8.91
C SER A 69 10.40 9.59 7.50
N VAL A 70 9.69 8.73 6.76
CA VAL A 70 9.10 9.07 5.45
C VAL A 70 7.93 10.03 5.65
N THR A 71 7.14 9.83 6.71
CA THR A 71 5.97 10.64 7.07
C THR A 71 6.31 12.12 7.27
N ASP A 72 5.51 12.99 6.66
CA ASP A 72 5.51 14.45 6.82
C ASP A 72 4.10 15.04 6.63
N ASN A 73 4.02 16.33 6.29
CA ASN A 73 2.74 17.03 6.13
C ASN A 73 1.94 16.59 4.90
N LEU A 74 2.60 16.01 3.88
CA LEU A 74 1.95 15.56 2.64
C LEU A 74 1.77 14.05 2.59
N VAL A 75 2.61 13.30 3.30
CA VAL A 75 2.68 11.84 3.20
C VAL A 75 2.66 11.22 4.57
N TYR A 76 1.92 10.13 4.76
CA TYR A 76 2.12 9.23 5.89
C TYR A 76 2.08 7.77 5.44
N THR A 77 2.64 6.88 6.26
CA THR A 77 2.79 5.46 5.90
C THR A 77 2.25 4.53 6.97
N GLU A 78 1.72 3.40 6.55
CA GLU A 78 1.30 2.28 7.39
C GLU A 78 2.06 1.03 6.96
N LEU A 79 2.95 0.54 7.83
CA LEU A 79 3.78 -0.63 7.54
C LEU A 79 3.08 -1.92 7.96
N ASN A 80 2.93 -2.85 7.02
CA ASN A 80 2.67 -4.25 7.28
C ASN A 80 3.94 -5.07 7.03
N TYR A 81 4.78 -5.19 8.06
CA TYR A 81 6.08 -5.87 7.94
C TYR A 81 5.96 -7.37 7.66
N GLU A 82 4.94 -8.03 8.20
CA GLU A 82 4.75 -9.48 8.01
C GLU A 82 4.43 -9.83 6.56
N GLU A 83 3.70 -8.93 5.87
CA GLU A 83 3.39 -9.06 4.45
C GLU A 83 4.43 -8.39 3.54
N SER A 84 5.44 -7.71 4.11
CA SER A 84 6.40 -6.89 3.36
C SER A 84 5.71 -5.86 2.45
N VAL A 85 4.65 -5.23 2.96
CA VAL A 85 3.89 -4.19 2.26
C VAL A 85 3.86 -2.91 3.09
N VAL A 86 3.93 -1.77 2.43
CA VAL A 86 3.62 -0.47 3.03
C VAL A 86 2.47 0.19 2.27
N THR A 87 1.51 0.74 3.01
CA THR A 87 0.51 1.64 2.45
C THR A 87 1.02 3.07 2.59
N ILE A 88 1.14 3.79 1.47
CA ILE A 88 1.48 5.21 1.43
C ILE A 88 0.21 6.00 1.22
N HIS A 89 -0.04 6.97 2.11
CA HIS A 89 -1.17 7.87 2.02
C HIS A 89 -0.71 9.26 1.63
N LEU A 90 -1.37 9.82 0.62
CA LEU A 90 -1.17 11.19 0.15
C LEU A 90 -2.26 12.08 0.74
N ARG A 91 -1.87 13.11 1.47
CA ARG A 91 -2.77 14.14 1.98
C ARG A 91 -3.02 15.18 0.89
N LEU A 92 -3.86 14.82 -0.06
CA LEU A 92 -4.16 15.62 -1.25
C LEU A 92 -4.70 17.02 -0.89
N GLU A 93 -5.35 17.15 0.26
CA GLU A 93 -5.87 18.41 0.81
C GLU A 93 -4.79 19.43 1.19
N TYR A 94 -3.54 18.99 1.40
CA TYR A 94 -2.40 19.86 1.69
C TYR A 94 -1.45 20.03 0.49
N ALA A 95 -1.67 19.27 -0.58
CA ALA A 95 -0.95 19.46 -1.83
C ALA A 95 -1.43 20.72 -2.55
N ARG A 96 -0.62 21.25 -3.48
CA ARG A 96 -1.09 22.33 -4.35
C ARG A 96 -2.19 21.78 -5.27
N GLU A 97 -3.21 22.60 -5.50
CA GLU A 97 -4.32 22.24 -6.39
C GLU A 97 -3.79 21.86 -7.78
N GLY A 98 -4.32 20.75 -8.33
CA GLY A 98 -4.00 20.27 -9.68
C GLY A 98 -2.73 19.43 -9.80
N TRP A 99 -2.08 19.04 -8.69
CA TRP A 99 -0.95 18.11 -8.76
C TRP A 99 -1.34 16.78 -9.43
N VAL A 100 -0.61 16.43 -10.48
CA VAL A 100 -0.71 15.13 -11.17
C VAL A 100 0.39 14.19 -10.69
N ALA A 101 0.36 12.92 -11.14
CA ALA A 101 1.35 11.92 -10.74
C ALA A 101 2.80 12.38 -10.98
N ALA A 102 3.07 13.13 -12.05
CA ALA A 102 4.39 13.69 -12.33
C ALA A 102 4.86 14.70 -11.25
N ASP A 103 3.96 15.52 -10.71
CA ASP A 103 4.31 16.48 -9.64
C ASP A 103 4.64 15.75 -8.33
N TRP A 104 3.87 14.71 -8.00
CA TRP A 104 4.15 13.85 -6.85
C TRP A 104 5.48 13.10 -7.00
N ASN A 105 5.75 12.54 -8.18
CA ASN A 105 7.03 11.89 -8.45
C ASN A 105 8.19 12.88 -8.33
N ASN A 106 8.04 14.12 -8.82
CA ASN A 106 9.04 15.18 -8.61
C ASN A 106 9.25 15.54 -7.14
N TYR A 107 8.19 15.52 -6.33
CA TYR A 107 8.29 15.68 -4.88
C TYR A 107 9.05 14.50 -4.25
N PHE A 108 8.78 13.26 -4.64
CA PHE A 108 9.47 12.08 -4.11
C PHE A 108 10.94 12.01 -4.50
N VAL A 109 11.31 12.49 -5.69
CA VAL A 109 12.71 12.68 -6.09
C VAL A 109 13.43 13.63 -5.13
N GLN A 110 12.80 14.74 -4.71
CA GLN A 110 13.38 15.67 -3.74
C GLN A 110 13.45 15.08 -2.33
N ALA A 111 12.44 14.27 -1.95
CA ALA A 111 12.38 13.62 -0.65
C ALA A 111 13.35 12.43 -0.52
N SER A 112 13.79 11.82 -1.62
CA SER A 112 14.64 10.62 -1.64
C SER A 112 15.97 10.82 -0.92
N GLU A 113 16.56 12.02 -0.96
CA GLU A 113 17.76 12.33 -0.19
C GLU A 113 17.57 12.14 1.32
N ARG A 114 16.41 12.55 1.83
CA ARG A 114 16.02 12.32 3.23
C ARG A 114 15.82 10.83 3.48
N TYR A 115 15.13 10.14 2.58
CA TYR A 115 14.84 8.71 2.71
C TYR A 115 16.13 7.88 2.74
N ARG A 116 17.07 8.12 1.83
CA ARG A 116 18.37 7.42 1.79
C ARG A 116 19.17 7.62 3.07
N ARG A 117 19.21 8.84 3.62
CA ARG A 117 19.89 9.10 4.90
C ARG A 117 19.24 8.32 6.04
N SER A 118 17.91 8.34 6.15
CA SER A 118 17.18 7.58 7.16
C SER A 118 17.39 6.08 7.02
N TYR A 119 17.26 5.55 5.79
CA TYR A 119 17.46 4.14 5.49
C TYR A 119 18.86 3.70 5.93
N ASN A 120 19.89 4.43 5.50
CA ASN A 120 21.28 4.12 5.86
C ASN A 120 21.55 4.26 7.35
N TYR A 121 20.84 5.11 8.09
CA TYR A 121 21.02 5.27 9.53
C TYR A 121 20.36 4.13 10.32
N PHE A 122 19.18 3.68 9.91
CA PHE A 122 18.42 2.65 10.62
C PHE A 122 18.83 1.21 10.26
N ASN A 123 19.44 1.00 9.09
CA ASN A 123 19.86 -0.33 8.61
C ASN A 123 21.36 -0.66 8.80
N GLN A 124 22.09 0.09 9.63
CA GLN A 124 23.44 -0.29 10.07
C GLN A 124 23.40 -1.44 11.09
#